data_AF-A0A067T147-F1
#
_entry.id   AF-A0A067T147-F1
#
_cell.length_a   1.000
_cell.length_b   1.000
_cell.length_c   1.000
_cell.angle_alpha   90.00
_cell.angle_beta   90.00
_cell.angle_gamma   90.00
#
_symmetry.space_group_name_H-M   'P 1'
#
loop_
_entity.id
_entity.type
_entity.pdbx_description
1 polymer ?
#
loop_
_entity_poly.entity_id
_entity_poly.type
_entity_poly.pdbx_seq_one_letter_code
_entity_poly.pdbx_strand_id
1 'polypeptide(L)'
;MLSSSFLSLPSFRNVLVSSAIIRIALILYSEWHDARSAVKYTDVDYRVFSDAASFLLHPGPGNANHAQGPLRTLFGPISEVGDPYTRETYRYTPLLALLLAPNGWLHPAFGKYVFALCDIVNGVIIYQLLKTEILPGHMALQKEKKSAKATKPRFSNDWVERWSTIYASFHLLNPLVFSISTRGSSESVLSLFVLLTLYASLNGRWDTTAILLGLSTHWKIYPIIYGVGCLGVVGGSGREVRSFMDYVKTLINLKTFRFTLISAGTFIALGVGCYAIWGYPFLYESYLYHLHRLDHRHNFSPYFYLTYLTYPSLLAKFQPLNVWSQILRSPLTSFVPQMGLALGLGLLFGRRKEDLVFTWFVQTCVFVIFNKVCTSQVSDLKHVRTSSSLVTLNGSCSTFCGISCCYRSCFPNCRSRVGSPRYMSAFGSERRLCGSAKPTN
;
A
#
# COMPACT_ATOMS: atom_id res chain seq x y z
N MET A 1 -9.52 -27.76 -33.28
CA MET A 1 -8.63 -28.75 -32.63
C MET A 1 -7.25 -28.12 -32.52
N LEU A 2 -6.92 -27.50 -31.39
CA LEU A 2 -5.55 -27.12 -31.06
C LEU A 2 -5.06 -28.16 -30.05
N SER A 3 -4.14 -29.00 -30.50
CA SER A 3 -3.47 -30.03 -29.71
C SER A 3 -2.84 -29.37 -28.48
N SER A 4 -3.37 -29.71 -27.31
CA SER A 4 -2.86 -29.26 -26.02
C SER A 4 -1.73 -30.19 -25.63
N SER A 5 -0.50 -29.81 -25.93
CA SER A 5 0.68 -30.36 -25.27
C SER A 5 0.56 -29.97 -23.79
N PHE A 6 0.07 -30.90 -22.98
CA PHE A 6 -0.16 -30.75 -21.55
C PHE A 6 1.16 -30.55 -20.81
N LEU A 7 1.59 -29.30 -20.63
CA LEU A 7 2.37 -28.97 -19.44
C LEU A 7 1.47 -29.28 -18.25
N SER A 8 1.82 -30.30 -17.47
CA SER A 8 1.16 -30.61 -16.21
C SER A 8 1.32 -29.40 -15.30
N LEU A 9 0.28 -28.55 -15.24
CA LEU A 9 0.28 -27.40 -14.36
C LEU A 9 0.45 -27.89 -12.92
N PRO A 10 1.34 -27.27 -12.13
CA PRO A 10 1.48 -27.63 -10.73
C PRO A 10 0.16 -27.38 -10.01
N SER A 11 -0.19 -28.26 -9.06
CA SER A 11 -1.36 -28.05 -8.21
C SER A 11 -1.20 -26.76 -7.40
N PHE A 12 -2.31 -26.14 -6.98
CA PHE A 12 -2.26 -24.95 -6.13
C PHE A 12 -1.47 -25.19 -4.84
N ARG A 13 -1.59 -26.39 -4.26
CA ARG A 13 -0.79 -26.81 -3.10
C ARG A 13 0.71 -26.76 -3.39
N ASN A 14 1.15 -27.25 -4.55
CA ASN A 14 2.57 -27.21 -4.93
C ASN A 14 3.06 -25.77 -5.10
N VAL A 15 2.26 -24.90 -5.74
CA VAL A 15 2.57 -23.47 -5.87
C VAL A 15 2.71 -22.82 -4.49
N LEU A 16 1.81 -23.13 -3.56
CA LEU A 16 1.81 -22.60 -2.19
C LEU A 16 3.06 -23.04 -1.41
N VAL A 17 3.40 -24.34 -1.48
CA VAL A 17 4.59 -24.89 -0.82
C VAL A 17 5.87 -24.26 -1.39
N SER A 18 5.99 -24.20 -2.72
CA SER A 18 7.14 -23.54 -3.37
C SER A 18 7.26 -22.07 -2.96
N SER A 19 6.13 -21.35 -2.94
CA SER A 19 6.04 -19.96 -2.51
C SER A 19 6.49 -19.74 -1.06
N ALA A 20 6.13 -20.66 -0.16
CA ALA A 20 6.56 -20.64 1.24
C ALA A 20 8.06 -20.94 1.40
N ILE A 21 8.57 -21.96 0.70
CA ILE A 21 9.99 -22.32 0.71
C ILE A 21 10.84 -21.14 0.22
N ILE A 22 10.45 -20.49 -0.88
CA ILE A 22 11.15 -19.31 -1.42
C ILE A 22 11.21 -18.19 -0.37
N ARG A 23 10.10 -17.88 0.30
CA ARG A 23 10.07 -16.81 1.31
C ARG A 23 10.93 -17.13 2.52
N ILE A 24 10.86 -18.37 3.03
CA ILE A 24 11.72 -18.81 4.15
C ILE A 24 13.20 -18.73 3.76
N ALA A 25 13.56 -19.24 2.57
CA ALA A 25 14.93 -19.19 2.08
C ALA A 25 15.43 -17.75 1.92
N LEU A 26 14.61 -16.83 1.42
CA LEU A 26 14.95 -15.42 1.29
C LEU A 26 15.09 -14.71 2.63
N ILE A 27 14.27 -15.04 3.63
CA ILE A 27 14.42 -14.50 4.98
C ILE A 27 15.74 -14.97 5.60
N LEU A 28 16.07 -16.26 5.49
CA LEU A 28 17.35 -16.79 5.97
C LEU A 28 18.54 -16.16 5.22
N TYR A 29 18.43 -16.01 3.91
CA TYR A 29 19.41 -15.31 3.08
C TYR A 29 19.56 -13.85 3.50
N SER A 30 18.46 -13.17 3.88
CA SER A 30 18.51 -11.76 4.30
C SER A 30 19.40 -11.54 5.52
N GLU A 31 19.35 -12.45 6.51
CA GLU A 31 20.19 -12.37 7.70
C GLU A 31 21.68 -12.61 7.35
N TRP A 32 21.94 -13.61 6.49
CA TRP A 32 23.30 -13.88 6.01
C TRP A 32 23.87 -12.70 5.21
N HIS A 33 23.07 -12.11 4.33
CA HIS A 33 23.44 -10.99 3.47
C HIS A 33 23.68 -9.72 4.29
N ASP A 34 22.77 -9.39 5.22
CA ASP A 34 22.88 -8.21 6.05
C ASP A 34 24.09 -8.26 6.99
N ALA A 35 24.56 -9.45 7.37
CA ALA A 35 25.78 -9.59 8.16
C ALA A 35 27.07 -9.32 7.36
N ARG A 36 27.06 -9.45 6.03
CA ARG A 36 28.27 -9.45 5.19
C ARG A 36 28.36 -8.31 4.18
N SER A 37 27.22 -7.82 3.72
CA SER A 37 27.14 -6.80 2.68
C SER A 37 27.05 -5.39 3.29
N ALA A 38 27.69 -4.42 2.63
CA ALA A 38 27.52 -3.01 2.95
C ALA A 38 26.11 -2.52 2.60
N VAL A 39 25.57 -2.96 1.48
CA VAL A 39 24.18 -2.70 1.07
C VAL A 39 23.29 -3.75 1.72
N LYS A 40 22.29 -3.31 2.48
CA LYS A 40 21.42 -4.21 3.22
C LYS A 40 20.28 -4.71 2.35
N TYR A 41 19.96 -5.99 2.50
CA TYR A 41 18.77 -6.61 1.94
C TYR A 41 17.54 -6.12 2.68
N THR A 42 17.56 -6.15 4.02
CA THR A 42 16.43 -5.71 4.86
C THR A 42 16.13 -4.24 4.60
N ASP A 43 14.84 -3.93 4.44
CA ASP A 43 14.37 -2.57 4.27
C ASP A 43 14.66 -1.73 5.51
N VAL A 44 14.93 -0.44 5.31
CA VAL A 44 15.18 0.51 6.42
C VAL A 44 13.94 0.62 7.30
N ASP A 45 12.75 0.56 6.70
CA ASP A 45 11.48 0.63 7.42
C ASP A 45 11.33 -0.51 8.44
N TYR A 46 11.82 -1.71 8.13
CA TYR A 46 11.78 -2.83 9.08
C TYR A 46 12.56 -2.55 10.37
N ARG A 47 13.68 -1.83 10.25
CA ARG A 47 14.46 -1.39 11.42
C ARG A 47 13.72 -0.32 12.19
N VAL A 48 13.11 0.65 11.51
CA VAL A 48 12.27 1.68 12.13
C VAL A 48 11.12 1.05 12.92
N PHE A 49 10.47 0.01 12.39
CA PHE A 49 9.41 -0.69 13.12
C PHE A 49 9.95 -1.47 14.33
N SER A 50 11.11 -2.12 14.18
CA SER A 50 11.73 -2.90 15.27
C SER A 50 12.22 -1.99 16.40
N ASP A 51 12.77 -0.83 16.07
CA ASP A 51 13.17 0.20 17.04
C ASP A 51 11.94 0.74 17.78
N ALA A 52 10.85 1.06 17.06
CA ALA A 52 9.60 1.50 17.67
C ALA A 52 8.99 0.43 18.59
N ALA A 53 9.04 -0.84 18.19
CA ALA A 53 8.63 -1.96 19.03
C ALA A 53 9.51 -2.10 20.28
N SER A 54 10.82 -1.85 20.17
CA SER A 54 11.72 -1.84 21.32
C SER A 54 11.40 -0.69 22.29
N PHE A 55 11.13 0.52 21.79
CA PHE A 55 10.73 1.66 22.62
C PHE A 55 9.41 1.43 23.35
N LEU A 56 8.48 0.68 22.77
CA LEU A 56 7.23 0.26 23.45
C LEU A 56 7.50 -0.62 24.66
N LEU A 57 8.43 -1.57 24.53
CA LEU A 57 8.71 -2.61 25.53
C LEU A 57 9.70 -2.16 26.61
N HIS A 58 10.61 -1.26 26.27
CA HIS A 58 11.68 -0.80 27.15
C HIS A 58 11.61 0.72 27.31
N PRO A 59 10.64 1.22 28.10
CA PRO A 59 10.65 2.63 28.48
C PRO A 59 11.94 2.96 29.23
N GLY A 60 12.56 4.06 28.85
CA GLY A 60 13.75 4.64 29.46
C GLY A 60 13.41 5.38 30.76
N PRO A 61 14.42 5.75 31.56
CA PRO A 61 14.22 6.31 32.88
C PRO A 61 13.43 7.63 32.85
N GLY A 62 12.55 7.82 33.83
CA GLY A 62 11.77 9.05 34.00
C GLY A 62 10.60 9.15 33.02
N ASN A 63 10.57 10.23 32.21
CA ASN A 63 9.49 10.51 31.26
C ASN A 63 9.96 10.49 29.78
N ALA A 64 11.16 9.99 29.50
CA ALA A 64 11.83 10.20 28.21
C ALA A 64 11.07 9.62 27.00
N ASN A 65 10.49 8.42 27.15
CA ASN A 65 9.77 7.72 26.07
C ASN A 65 8.58 6.92 26.62
N HIS A 66 7.83 7.52 27.53
CA HIS A 66 6.57 6.95 28.00
C HIS A 66 5.40 7.47 27.17
N ALA A 67 4.36 6.64 27.03
CA ALA A 67 3.14 7.02 26.35
C ALA A 67 2.55 8.32 26.95
N GLN A 68 1.96 9.18 26.11
CA GLN A 68 1.53 10.53 26.50
C GLN A 68 0.01 10.71 26.53
N GLY A 69 -0.74 9.62 26.40
CA GLY A 69 -2.19 9.66 26.33
C GLY A 69 -2.86 9.81 27.70
N PRO A 70 -4.13 10.25 27.72
CA PRO A 70 -4.89 10.47 28.94
C PRO A 70 -5.11 9.21 29.81
N LEU A 71 -5.01 7.99 29.25
CA LEU A 71 -5.12 6.77 30.05
C LEU A 71 -3.90 6.52 30.93
N ARG A 72 -2.76 7.14 30.63
CA ARG A 72 -1.56 7.00 31.46
C ARG A 72 -1.78 7.47 32.90
N THR A 73 -2.54 8.55 33.10
CA THR A 73 -2.83 9.07 34.43
C THR A 73 -3.93 8.30 35.15
N LEU A 74 -4.74 7.54 34.41
CA LEU A 74 -5.91 6.81 34.92
C LEU A 74 -5.61 5.34 35.26
N PHE A 75 -4.68 4.69 34.57
CA PHE A 75 -4.37 3.27 34.74
C PHE A 75 -2.87 3.04 34.97
N GLY A 76 -2.52 2.67 36.20
CA GLY A 76 -1.16 2.35 36.62
C GLY A 76 -0.38 1.40 35.69
N PRO A 77 -0.96 0.29 35.18
CA PRO A 77 -0.26 -0.61 34.27
C PRO A 77 0.08 0.01 32.90
N ILE A 78 -0.70 0.98 32.44
CA ILE A 78 -0.46 1.67 31.16
C ILE A 78 0.68 2.70 31.29
N SER A 79 1.02 3.10 32.53
CA SER A 79 2.09 4.05 32.79
C SER A 79 3.49 3.51 32.44
N GLU A 80 3.64 2.19 32.35
CA GLU A 80 4.88 1.51 31.94
C GLU A 80 4.96 1.26 30.42
N VAL A 81 3.93 1.63 29.64
CA VAL A 81 3.98 1.47 28.19
C VAL A 81 4.80 2.61 27.58
N GLY A 82 5.77 2.24 26.75
CA GLY A 82 6.60 3.21 26.04
C GLY A 82 5.88 3.90 24.88
N ASP A 83 6.54 4.88 24.29
CA ASP A 83 6.07 5.63 23.11
C ASP A 83 6.83 5.16 21.84
N PRO A 84 6.15 4.55 20.84
CA PRO A 84 6.81 4.10 19.62
C PRO A 84 7.30 5.28 18.77
N TYR A 85 6.72 6.48 18.97
CA TYR A 85 7.05 7.69 18.23
C TYR A 85 8.35 8.36 18.73
N THR A 86 8.94 7.86 19.82
CA THR A 86 10.33 8.20 20.18
C THR A 86 11.31 7.81 19.08
N ARG A 87 11.00 6.77 18.30
CA ARG A 87 11.76 6.49 17.09
C ARG A 87 11.47 7.57 16.04
N GLU A 88 12.45 8.44 15.84
CA GLU A 88 12.44 9.38 14.71
C GLU A 88 12.15 8.63 13.40
N THR A 89 11.27 9.19 12.57
CA THR A 89 10.78 8.61 11.29
C THR A 89 9.78 7.46 11.40
N TYR A 90 9.38 7.03 12.60
CA TYR A 90 8.21 6.15 12.74
C TYR A 90 6.94 6.95 12.42
N ARG A 91 6.25 6.60 11.32
CA ARG A 91 5.06 7.31 10.78
C ARG A 91 3.88 6.37 10.57
N TYR A 92 3.76 5.37 11.44
CA TYR A 92 2.79 4.29 11.31
C TYR A 92 1.91 4.21 12.57
N THR A 93 0.77 3.53 12.44
CA THR A 93 -0.09 3.20 13.59
C THR A 93 0.70 2.45 14.68
N PRO A 94 0.48 2.67 15.98
CA PRO A 94 1.25 2.01 17.03
C PRO A 94 0.96 0.50 17.07
N LEU A 95 -0.17 0.08 16.48
CA LEU A 95 -0.52 -1.34 16.30
C LEU A 95 0.53 -2.12 15.48
N LEU A 96 1.22 -1.47 14.54
CA LEU A 96 2.29 -2.11 13.77
C LEU A 96 3.52 -2.39 14.65
N ALA A 97 3.91 -1.43 15.48
CA ALA A 97 4.99 -1.63 16.45
C ALA A 97 4.64 -2.70 17.48
N LEU A 98 3.38 -2.73 17.96
CA LEU A 98 2.89 -3.80 18.84
C LEU A 98 2.94 -5.18 18.16
N LEU A 99 2.53 -5.28 16.89
CA LEU A 99 2.62 -6.52 16.12
C LEU A 99 4.06 -7.06 16.04
N LEU A 100 5.04 -6.16 16.06
CA LEU A 100 6.47 -6.49 16.00
C LEU A 100 7.18 -6.52 17.35
N ALA A 101 6.46 -6.37 18.46
CA ALA A 101 7.03 -6.53 19.81
C ALA A 101 7.85 -7.83 19.97
N PRO A 102 7.44 -8.99 19.39
CA PRO A 102 8.25 -10.21 19.47
C PRO A 102 9.61 -10.15 18.76
N ASN A 103 9.90 -9.11 17.96
CA ASN A 103 11.24 -8.94 17.40
C ASN A 103 12.32 -8.80 18.50
N GLY A 104 11.96 -8.23 19.65
CA GLY A 104 12.91 -8.00 20.75
C GLY A 104 13.18 -9.23 21.63
N TRP A 105 12.19 -10.12 21.80
CA TRP A 105 12.28 -11.23 22.75
C TRP A 105 12.16 -12.63 22.13
N LEU A 106 11.68 -12.76 20.88
CA LEU A 106 11.58 -14.04 20.17
C LEU A 106 12.67 -14.18 19.11
N HIS A 107 12.69 -13.31 18.10
CA HIS A 107 13.71 -13.33 17.04
C HIS A 107 13.69 -12.02 16.24
N PRO A 108 14.83 -11.39 15.90
CA PRO A 108 14.86 -10.11 15.17
C PRO A 108 14.12 -10.13 13.81
N ALA A 109 14.12 -11.29 13.14
CA ALA A 109 13.41 -11.50 11.87
C ALA A 109 11.93 -11.91 12.02
N PHE A 110 11.37 -11.99 13.23
CA PHE A 110 9.99 -12.45 13.47
C PHE A 110 8.97 -11.72 12.59
N GLY A 111 9.06 -10.38 12.53
CA GLY A 111 8.21 -9.56 11.68
C GLY A 111 8.25 -9.91 10.19
N LYS A 112 9.43 -10.28 9.65
CA LYS A 112 9.55 -10.72 8.25
C LYS A 112 8.74 -11.99 7.99
N TYR A 113 8.72 -12.92 8.95
CA TYR A 113 7.88 -14.13 8.85
C TYR A 113 6.39 -13.79 8.91
N VAL A 114 5.97 -12.87 9.79
CA VAL A 114 4.58 -12.40 9.85
C VAL A 114 4.18 -11.76 8.51
N PHE A 115 5.01 -10.88 7.96
CA PHE A 115 4.72 -10.20 6.69
C PHE A 115 4.71 -11.18 5.51
N ALA A 116 5.64 -12.13 5.47
CA ALA A 116 5.64 -13.20 4.47
C ALA A 116 4.41 -14.11 4.60
N LEU A 117 3.96 -14.42 5.82
CA LEU A 117 2.75 -15.20 6.06
C LEU A 117 1.50 -14.45 5.56
N CYS A 118 1.35 -13.15 5.88
CA CYS A 118 0.25 -12.34 5.35
C CYS A 118 0.23 -12.33 3.82
N ASP A 119 1.40 -12.26 3.18
CA ASP A 119 1.55 -12.29 1.73
C ASP A 119 1.15 -13.65 1.11
N ILE A 120 1.49 -14.77 1.78
CA ILE A 120 1.01 -16.10 1.39
C ILE A 120 -0.52 -16.19 1.51
N VAL A 121 -1.08 -15.68 2.61
CA VAL A 121 -2.53 -15.65 2.85
C VAL A 121 -3.24 -14.79 1.78
N ASN A 122 -2.64 -13.68 1.36
CA ASN A 122 -3.16 -12.88 0.25
C ASN A 122 -3.31 -13.71 -1.03
N GLY A 123 -2.29 -14.51 -1.37
CA GLY A 123 -2.37 -15.43 -2.51
C GLY A 123 -3.47 -16.49 -2.37
N VAL A 124 -3.72 -16.98 -1.15
CA VAL A 124 -4.84 -17.91 -0.87
C VAL A 124 -6.19 -17.22 -1.06
N ILE A 125 -6.36 -16.00 -0.56
CA ILE A 125 -7.61 -15.24 -0.73
C ILE A 125 -7.84 -14.93 -2.22
N ILE A 126 -6.79 -14.54 -2.96
CA ILE A 126 -6.87 -14.32 -4.41
C ILE A 126 -7.33 -15.61 -5.11
N TYR A 127 -6.74 -16.76 -4.79
CA TYR A 127 -7.17 -18.05 -5.33
C TYR A 127 -8.65 -18.35 -5.03
N GLN A 128 -9.09 -18.13 -3.78
CA GLN A 128 -10.48 -18.34 -3.38
C GLN A 128 -11.43 -17.41 -4.14
N LEU A 129 -11.11 -16.11 -4.23
CA LEU A 129 -11.89 -15.13 -5.00
C LEU A 129 -12.05 -15.51 -6.46
N LEU A 130 -10.96 -15.96 -7.10
CA LEU A 130 -10.97 -16.42 -8.49
C LEU A 130 -11.85 -17.66 -8.66
N LYS A 131 -11.75 -18.61 -7.73
CA LYS A 131 -12.45 -19.89 -7.78
C LYS A 131 -13.95 -19.75 -7.53
N THR A 132 -14.37 -18.91 -6.59
CA THR A 132 -15.78 -18.83 -6.16
C THR A 132 -16.56 -17.71 -6.82
N GLU A 133 -15.97 -16.51 -6.96
CA GLU A 133 -16.71 -15.32 -7.40
C GLU A 133 -16.38 -14.93 -8.84
N ILE A 134 -15.09 -14.72 -9.15
CA ILE A 134 -14.69 -13.98 -10.36
C ILE A 134 -14.83 -14.83 -11.63
N LEU A 135 -14.19 -16.01 -11.68
CA LEU A 135 -14.22 -16.85 -12.90
C LEU A 135 -15.61 -17.45 -13.16
N PRO A 136 -16.33 -17.98 -12.16
CA PRO A 136 -17.71 -18.43 -12.35
C PRO A 136 -18.64 -17.30 -12.81
N GLY A 137 -18.50 -16.09 -12.24
CA GLY A 137 -19.29 -14.92 -12.62
C GLY A 137 -19.10 -14.53 -14.09
N HIS A 138 -17.86 -14.52 -14.59
CA HIS A 138 -17.60 -14.24 -16.00
C HIS A 138 -18.22 -15.28 -16.95
N MET A 139 -18.20 -16.56 -16.56
CA MET A 139 -18.83 -17.63 -17.34
C MET A 139 -20.37 -17.52 -17.37
N ALA A 140 -21.00 -17.10 -16.26
CA ALA A 140 -22.43 -16.85 -16.22
C ALA A 140 -22.85 -15.72 -17.19
N LEU A 141 -22.10 -14.61 -17.21
CA LEU A 141 -22.34 -13.49 -18.13
C LEU A 141 -22.15 -13.87 -19.61
N GLN A 142 -21.17 -14.73 -19.93
CA GLN A 142 -20.99 -15.23 -21.29
C GLN A 142 -22.11 -16.18 -21.75
N LYS A 143 -22.70 -16.94 -20.81
CA LYS A 143 -23.81 -17.86 -21.09
C LYS A 143 -25.08 -17.10 -21.48
N GLU A 144 -25.40 -16.00 -20.79
CA GLU A 144 -26.56 -15.15 -21.15
C GLU A 144 -26.43 -14.58 -22.58
N LYS A 145 -25.23 -14.11 -22.96
CA LYS A 145 -24.98 -13.56 -24.30
C LYS A 145 -25.01 -14.61 -25.42
N LYS A 146 -24.67 -15.87 -25.13
CA LYS A 146 -24.60 -16.95 -26.14
C LYS A 146 -25.87 -17.82 -26.21
N SER A 147 -26.87 -17.60 -25.36
CA SER A 147 -28.09 -18.40 -25.30
C SER A 147 -29.05 -18.24 -26.51
N ALA A 148 -28.61 -17.65 -27.63
CA ALA A 148 -29.31 -17.69 -28.90
C ALA A 148 -28.88 -18.85 -29.83
N LYS A 149 -27.76 -19.57 -29.56
CA LYS A 149 -27.35 -20.74 -30.39
C LYS A 149 -26.48 -21.74 -29.62
N ALA A 150 -27.07 -22.91 -29.39
CA ALA A 150 -26.46 -24.24 -29.21
C ALA A 150 -25.53 -24.57 -28.01
N THR A 151 -25.80 -25.79 -27.50
CA THR A 151 -24.96 -26.73 -26.72
C THR A 151 -24.09 -26.18 -25.59
N LYS A 152 -24.50 -26.47 -24.34
CA LYS A 152 -23.78 -26.20 -23.10
C LYS A 152 -22.33 -26.74 -23.17
N PRO A 153 -21.29 -25.90 -23.24
CA PRO A 153 -19.97 -26.35 -22.81
C PRO A 153 -20.06 -26.49 -21.29
N ARG A 154 -20.06 -27.73 -20.79
CA ARG A 154 -19.85 -28.01 -19.37
C ARG A 154 -18.40 -27.67 -19.07
N PHE A 155 -18.11 -26.41 -18.76
CA PHE A 155 -16.79 -26.04 -18.26
C PHE A 155 -16.53 -26.89 -17.02
N SER A 156 -15.54 -27.77 -17.10
CA SER A 156 -15.18 -28.63 -15.97
C SER A 156 -14.71 -27.76 -14.81
N ASN A 157 -15.00 -28.17 -13.57
CA ASN A 157 -14.41 -27.59 -12.36
C ASN A 157 -12.88 -27.49 -12.48
N ASP A 158 -12.27 -28.40 -13.26
CA ASP A 158 -10.86 -28.41 -13.59
C ASP A 158 -10.39 -27.13 -14.29
N TRP A 159 -11.21 -26.51 -15.16
CA TRP A 159 -10.85 -25.28 -15.84
C TRP A 159 -10.74 -24.13 -14.84
N VAL A 160 -11.76 -23.95 -14.00
CA VAL A 160 -11.78 -22.89 -12.97
C VAL A 160 -10.59 -23.06 -12.03
N GLU A 161 -10.32 -24.29 -11.60
CA GLU A 161 -9.21 -24.59 -10.70
C GLU A 161 -7.84 -24.31 -11.34
N ARG A 162 -7.64 -24.70 -12.60
CA ARG A 162 -6.40 -24.44 -13.34
C ARG A 162 -6.14 -22.95 -13.51
N TRP A 163 -7.13 -22.18 -13.96
CA TRP A 163 -6.98 -20.73 -14.16
C TRP A 163 -6.85 -19.98 -12.84
N SER A 164 -7.58 -20.38 -11.80
CA SER A 164 -7.40 -19.81 -10.45
C SER A 164 -5.97 -20.04 -9.96
N THR A 165 -5.40 -21.23 -10.21
CA THR A 165 -4.02 -21.56 -9.83
C THR A 165 -3.01 -20.71 -10.61
N ILE A 166 -3.18 -20.58 -11.94
CA ILE A 166 -2.31 -19.74 -12.78
C ILE A 166 -2.34 -18.29 -12.30
N TYR A 167 -3.52 -17.70 -12.11
CA TYR A 167 -3.62 -16.31 -11.70
C TYR A 167 -3.10 -16.06 -10.29
N ALA A 168 -3.38 -16.96 -9.34
CA ALA A 168 -2.81 -16.85 -7.99
C ALA A 168 -1.28 -17.02 -7.99
N SER A 169 -0.72 -17.82 -8.91
CA SER A 169 0.73 -17.98 -9.03
C SER A 169 1.45 -16.69 -9.44
N PHE A 170 0.81 -15.80 -10.21
CA PHE A 170 1.36 -14.48 -10.52
C PHE A 170 1.50 -13.56 -9.31
N HIS A 171 0.84 -13.85 -8.19
CA HIS A 171 1.09 -13.16 -6.93
C HIS A 171 2.10 -13.95 -6.08
N LEU A 172 1.85 -15.24 -5.87
CA LEU A 172 2.65 -16.08 -4.96
C LEU A 172 4.11 -16.24 -5.41
N LEU A 173 4.36 -16.33 -6.71
CA LEU A 173 5.69 -16.57 -7.30
C LEU A 173 6.28 -15.33 -7.98
N ASN A 174 5.71 -14.15 -7.75
CA ASN A 174 6.25 -12.92 -8.32
C ASN A 174 7.44 -12.41 -7.52
N PRO A 175 8.62 -12.22 -8.15
CA PRO A 175 9.83 -11.83 -7.46
C PRO A 175 9.75 -10.47 -6.77
N LEU A 176 8.95 -9.54 -7.28
CA LEU A 176 8.75 -8.26 -6.60
C LEU A 176 7.93 -8.45 -5.32
N VAL A 177 6.84 -9.22 -5.39
CA VAL A 177 5.91 -9.42 -4.27
C VAL A 177 6.61 -10.13 -3.11
N PHE A 178 7.21 -11.30 -3.37
CA PHE A 178 7.87 -12.04 -2.30
C PHE A 178 9.11 -11.34 -1.78
N SER A 179 9.84 -10.58 -2.61
CA SER A 179 11.00 -9.81 -2.13
C SER A 179 10.58 -8.66 -1.23
N ILE A 180 9.48 -7.96 -1.52
CA ILE A 180 9.00 -6.85 -0.68
C ILE A 180 8.62 -7.36 0.72
N SER A 181 7.89 -8.49 0.80
CA SER A 181 7.49 -9.05 2.09
C SER A 181 8.69 -9.62 2.87
N THR A 182 9.62 -10.32 2.22
CA THR A 182 10.81 -10.90 2.89
C THR A 182 11.86 -9.85 3.29
N ARG A 183 11.87 -8.68 2.62
CA ARG A 183 12.70 -7.52 3.04
C ARG A 183 12.17 -6.83 4.30
N GLY A 184 10.97 -7.16 4.76
CA GLY A 184 10.39 -6.61 5.99
C GLY A 184 9.42 -5.45 5.79
N SER A 185 8.82 -5.32 4.60
CA SER A 185 7.76 -4.32 4.38
C SER A 185 6.42 -4.78 4.96
N SER A 186 5.71 -3.89 5.67
CA SER A 186 4.40 -4.18 6.26
C SER A 186 3.23 -4.07 5.27
N GLU A 187 3.49 -3.84 3.97
CA GLU A 187 2.43 -3.66 2.96
C GLU A 187 1.60 -4.93 2.74
N SER A 188 2.15 -6.11 3.03
CA SER A 188 1.41 -7.39 2.92
C SER A 188 0.29 -7.50 3.95
N VAL A 189 0.46 -6.93 5.15
CA VAL A 189 -0.57 -6.86 6.20
C VAL A 189 -1.73 -5.99 5.76
N LEU A 190 -1.43 -4.84 5.13
CA LEU A 190 -2.47 -3.96 4.61
C LEU A 190 -3.20 -4.56 3.41
N SER A 191 -2.44 -5.19 2.51
CA SER A 191 -3.00 -5.95 1.38
C SER A 191 -3.96 -7.04 1.86
N LEU A 192 -3.66 -7.68 2.99
CA LEU A 192 -4.56 -8.65 3.63
C LEU A 192 -5.88 -8.02 4.08
N PHE A 193 -5.84 -6.88 4.77
CA PHE A 193 -7.08 -6.20 5.17
C PHE A 193 -7.91 -5.75 3.97
N VAL A 194 -7.26 -5.22 2.91
CA VAL A 194 -7.96 -4.80 1.68
C VAL A 194 -8.57 -5.99 0.95
N LEU A 195 -7.84 -7.10 0.80
CA LEU A 195 -8.35 -8.31 0.14
C LEU A 195 -9.47 -8.98 0.95
N LEU A 196 -9.38 -9.01 2.28
CA LEU A 196 -10.48 -9.48 3.14
C LEU A 196 -11.72 -8.58 3.00
N THR A 197 -11.53 -7.26 2.89
CA THR A 197 -12.63 -6.31 2.64
C THR A 197 -13.29 -6.59 1.28
N LEU A 198 -12.49 -6.85 0.24
CA LEU A 198 -13.00 -7.23 -1.08
C LEU A 198 -13.73 -8.57 -1.04
N TYR A 199 -13.17 -9.56 -0.35
CA TYR A 199 -13.78 -10.88 -0.17
C TYR A 199 -15.13 -10.80 0.55
N ALA A 200 -15.22 -10.03 1.63
CA ALA A 200 -16.48 -9.81 2.33
C ALA A 200 -17.51 -9.06 1.47
N SER A 201 -17.07 -8.08 0.66
CA SER A 201 -17.97 -7.28 -0.19
C SER A 201 -18.56 -8.09 -1.34
N LEU A 202 -17.77 -8.94 -2.00
CA LEU A 202 -18.25 -9.82 -3.08
C LEU A 202 -19.22 -10.89 -2.56
N ASN A 203 -19.00 -11.38 -1.34
CA ASN A 203 -19.92 -12.27 -0.62
C ASN A 203 -21.17 -11.57 -0.05
N GLY A 204 -21.31 -10.24 -0.23
CA GLY A 204 -22.47 -9.46 0.24
C GLY A 204 -22.53 -9.25 1.76
N ARG A 205 -21.46 -9.52 2.50
CA ARG A 205 -21.39 -9.35 3.97
C ARG A 205 -20.99 -7.92 4.34
N TRP A 206 -21.87 -6.97 4.08
CA TRP A 206 -21.57 -5.54 4.14
C TRP A 206 -21.17 -4.99 5.51
N ASP A 207 -21.68 -5.54 6.61
CA ASP A 207 -21.23 -5.13 7.96
C ASP A 207 -19.77 -5.54 8.20
N THR A 208 -19.39 -6.77 7.82
CA THR A 208 -18.01 -7.24 7.90
C THR A 208 -17.10 -6.42 6.99
N THR A 209 -17.56 -6.10 5.78
CA THR A 209 -16.86 -5.19 4.86
C THR A 209 -16.61 -3.83 5.51
N ALA A 210 -17.60 -3.25 6.18
CA ALA A 210 -17.47 -1.96 6.84
C ALA A 210 -16.42 -2.00 7.97
N ILE A 211 -16.44 -3.04 8.81
CA ILE A 211 -15.46 -3.23 9.89
C ILE A 211 -14.05 -3.37 9.31
N LEU A 212 -13.86 -4.24 8.31
CA LEU A 212 -12.55 -4.46 7.68
C LEU A 212 -12.04 -3.23 6.95
N LEU A 213 -12.93 -2.45 6.31
CA LEU A 213 -12.58 -1.18 5.69
C LEU A 213 -12.10 -0.16 6.74
N GLY A 214 -12.81 -0.03 7.86
CA GLY A 214 -12.40 0.82 8.98
C GLY A 214 -11.05 0.42 9.57
N LEU A 215 -10.84 -0.88 9.77
CA LEU A 215 -9.56 -1.45 10.22
C LEU A 215 -8.42 -1.16 9.22
N SER A 216 -8.65 -1.39 7.93
CA SER A 216 -7.64 -1.13 6.88
C SER A 216 -7.28 0.35 6.80
N THR A 217 -8.28 1.24 6.93
CA THR A 217 -8.12 2.70 6.91
C THR A 217 -7.39 3.22 8.16
N HIS A 218 -7.57 2.55 9.31
CA HIS A 218 -6.81 2.85 10.52
C HIS A 218 -5.36 2.41 10.39
N TRP A 219 -5.10 1.28 9.70
CA TRP A 219 -3.74 0.80 9.46
C TRP A 219 -2.93 1.76 8.59
N LYS A 220 -3.54 2.23 7.48
CA LYS A 220 -3.09 3.39 6.69
C LYS A 220 -4.31 4.07 6.08
N ILE A 221 -4.27 5.38 5.89
CA ILE A 221 -5.46 6.16 5.52
C ILE A 221 -5.98 5.92 4.08
N TYR A 222 -5.13 5.47 3.16
CA TYR A 222 -5.47 5.43 1.73
C TYR A 222 -6.58 4.45 1.29
N PRO A 223 -6.86 3.30 1.95
CA PRO A 223 -7.97 2.42 1.61
C PRO A 223 -9.35 3.08 1.72
N ILE A 224 -9.45 4.26 2.37
CA ILE A 224 -10.71 5.02 2.47
C ILE A 224 -11.39 5.25 1.11
N ILE A 225 -10.60 5.35 0.03
CA ILE A 225 -11.12 5.56 -1.33
C ILE A 225 -12.03 4.41 -1.77
N TYR A 226 -11.74 3.18 -1.35
CA TYR A 226 -12.52 1.99 -1.69
C TYR A 226 -13.92 1.99 -1.07
N GLY A 227 -14.07 2.71 0.06
CA GLY A 227 -15.36 2.87 0.74
C GLY A 227 -16.42 3.42 -0.19
N VAL A 228 -16.08 4.43 -1.01
CA VAL A 228 -17.03 5.04 -1.94
C VAL A 228 -17.50 4.07 -3.03
N GLY A 229 -16.62 3.18 -3.51
CA GLY A 229 -17.02 2.09 -4.40
C GLY A 229 -18.03 1.14 -3.74
N CYS A 230 -17.83 0.81 -2.46
CA CYS A 230 -18.79 0.03 -1.68
C CYS A 230 -20.12 0.76 -1.47
N LEU A 231 -20.10 2.06 -1.12
CA LEU A 231 -21.31 2.86 -0.93
C LEU A 231 -22.17 2.89 -2.20
N GLY A 232 -21.53 3.00 -3.37
CA GLY A 232 -22.22 2.96 -4.66
C GLY A 232 -23.00 1.66 -4.88
N VAL A 233 -22.43 0.51 -4.49
CA VAL A 233 -23.10 -0.81 -4.63
C VAL A 233 -24.19 -1.00 -3.57
N VAL A 234 -23.90 -0.64 -2.32
CA VAL A 234 -24.83 -0.78 -1.18
C VAL A 234 -26.07 0.10 -1.37
N GLY A 235 -25.87 1.35 -1.78
CA GLY A 235 -26.95 2.31 -1.96
C GLY A 235 -27.63 2.23 -3.33
N GLY A 236 -26.92 1.76 -4.35
CA GLY A 236 -27.31 1.86 -5.76
C GLY A 236 -27.74 0.57 -6.42
N SER A 237 -27.81 -0.55 -5.69
CA SER A 237 -28.17 -1.88 -6.21
C SER A 237 -29.34 -1.84 -7.21
N GLY A 238 -29.01 -1.96 -8.50
CA GLY A 238 -29.94 -2.10 -9.62
C GLY A 238 -30.61 -0.81 -10.13
N ARG A 239 -30.23 0.38 -9.64
CA ARG A 239 -30.82 1.64 -10.13
C ARG A 239 -30.05 2.20 -11.32
N GLU A 240 -30.73 2.40 -12.44
CA GLU A 240 -30.22 3.23 -13.53
C GLU A 240 -30.06 4.67 -13.05
N VAL A 241 -28.92 5.26 -13.38
CA VAL A 241 -28.61 6.66 -13.05
C VAL A 241 -29.10 7.52 -14.19
N ARG A 242 -30.06 8.40 -13.93
CA ARG A 242 -30.56 9.35 -14.94
C ARG A 242 -30.19 10.78 -14.60
N SER A 243 -29.95 11.07 -13.32
CA SER A 243 -29.62 12.40 -12.83
C SER A 243 -28.58 12.39 -11.72
N PHE A 244 -27.92 13.53 -11.51
CA PHE A 244 -27.04 13.77 -10.36
C PHE A 244 -27.74 13.48 -9.02
N MET A 245 -29.04 13.77 -8.93
CA MET A 245 -29.84 13.50 -7.72
C MET A 245 -29.87 12.00 -7.34
N ASP A 246 -29.69 11.09 -8.30
CA ASP A 246 -29.65 9.65 -8.03
C ASP A 246 -28.35 9.23 -7.34
N TYR A 247 -27.24 9.94 -7.59
CA TYR A 247 -26.01 9.77 -6.81
C TYR A 247 -26.21 10.22 -5.36
N VAL A 248 -26.86 11.36 -5.15
CA VAL A 248 -27.16 11.86 -3.81
C VAL A 248 -28.05 10.87 -3.05
N LYS A 249 -29.11 10.35 -3.69
CA LYS A 249 -29.98 9.31 -3.10
C LYS A 249 -29.26 7.99 -2.80
N THR A 250 -28.24 7.65 -3.59
CA THR A 250 -27.40 6.46 -3.34
C THR A 250 -26.59 6.64 -2.05
N LEU A 251 -26.11 7.86 -1.81
CA LEU A 251 -25.35 8.20 -0.61
C LEU A 251 -26.26 8.35 0.63
N ILE A 252 -27.43 8.97 0.48
CA ILE A 252 -28.41 9.19 1.54
C ILE A 252 -29.40 8.02 1.57
N ASN A 253 -28.91 6.87 2.01
CA ASN A 253 -29.70 5.65 2.20
C ASN A 253 -29.38 5.06 3.58
N LEU A 254 -30.37 4.50 4.28
CA LEU A 254 -30.18 3.87 5.58
C LEU A 254 -29.11 2.76 5.55
N LYS A 255 -29.03 1.99 4.47
CA LYS A 255 -27.99 0.96 4.29
C LYS A 255 -26.59 1.58 4.16
N THR A 256 -26.48 2.64 3.36
CA THR A 256 -25.25 3.42 3.17
C THR A 256 -24.82 4.13 4.46
N PHE A 257 -25.79 4.63 5.23
CA PHE A 257 -25.57 5.24 6.53
C PHE A 257 -25.08 4.21 7.55
N ARG A 258 -25.71 3.03 7.65
CA ARG A 258 -25.26 1.92 8.51
C ARG A 258 -23.84 1.51 8.16
N PHE A 259 -23.53 1.30 6.87
CA PHE A 259 -22.18 0.95 6.43
C PHE A 259 -21.17 2.02 6.84
N THR A 260 -21.48 3.29 6.59
CA THR A 260 -20.61 4.42 6.94
C THR A 260 -20.40 4.49 8.45
N LEU A 261 -21.46 4.34 9.25
CA LEU A 261 -21.40 4.40 10.70
C LEU A 261 -20.52 3.28 11.28
N ILE A 262 -20.65 2.04 10.77
CA ILE A 262 -19.83 0.91 11.23
C ILE A 262 -18.37 1.12 10.84
N SER A 263 -18.09 1.53 9.60
CA SER A 263 -16.72 1.74 9.12
C SER A 263 -16.04 2.91 9.84
N ALA A 264 -16.71 4.05 9.94
CA ALA A 264 -16.21 5.23 10.65
C ALA A 264 -16.10 4.95 12.16
N GLY A 265 -17.08 4.25 12.73
CA GLY A 265 -17.05 3.82 14.13
C GLY A 265 -15.86 2.93 14.45
N THR A 266 -15.53 1.98 13.56
CA THR A 266 -14.33 1.12 13.73
C THR A 266 -13.04 1.94 13.67
N PHE A 267 -12.92 2.84 12.68
CA PHE A 267 -11.76 3.72 12.55
C PHE A 267 -11.60 4.63 13.79
N ILE A 268 -12.68 5.26 14.23
CA ILE A 268 -12.69 6.16 15.39
C ILE A 268 -12.44 5.39 16.67
N ALA A 269 -13.03 4.20 16.88
CA ALA A 269 -12.82 3.41 18.08
C ALA A 269 -11.36 2.99 18.24
N LEU A 270 -10.72 2.52 17.16
CA LEU A 270 -9.29 2.19 17.16
C LEU A 270 -8.43 3.45 17.38
N GLY A 271 -8.79 4.56 16.72
CA GLY A 271 -8.11 5.83 16.85
C GLY A 271 -8.20 6.41 18.26
N VAL A 272 -9.38 6.35 18.89
CA VAL A 272 -9.61 6.75 20.28
C VAL A 272 -8.81 5.84 21.21
N GLY A 273 -8.81 4.52 20.99
CA GLY A 273 -7.99 3.59 21.78
C GLY A 273 -6.49 3.92 21.72
N CYS A 274 -5.97 4.18 20.52
CA CYS A 274 -4.57 4.56 20.34
C CYS A 274 -4.26 5.95 20.92
N TYR A 275 -5.12 6.94 20.69
CA TYR A 275 -4.95 8.29 21.23
C TYR A 275 -5.02 8.29 22.76
N ALA A 276 -5.90 7.47 23.34
CA ALA A 276 -6.04 7.37 24.78
C ALA A 276 -4.75 6.84 25.44
N ILE A 277 -3.98 5.99 24.76
CA ILE A 277 -2.69 5.47 25.24
C ILE A 277 -1.52 6.43 24.90
N TRP A 278 -1.35 6.81 23.63
CA TRP A 278 -0.15 7.53 23.15
C TRP A 278 -0.34 9.04 22.95
N GLY A 279 -1.56 9.56 22.97
CA GLY A 279 -1.85 10.99 22.90
C GLY A 279 -1.61 11.62 21.52
N TYR A 280 -1.22 12.89 21.51
CA TYR A 280 -1.01 13.68 20.30
C TYR A 280 0.08 13.13 19.34
N PRO A 281 1.23 12.58 19.81
CA PRO A 281 2.22 11.97 18.93
C PRO A 281 1.63 10.94 17.96
N PHE A 282 0.70 10.11 18.41
CA PHE A 282 -0.02 9.16 17.54
C PHE A 282 -0.74 9.85 16.39
N LEU A 283 -1.58 10.85 16.71
CA LEU A 283 -2.39 11.54 15.72
C LEU A 283 -1.52 12.29 14.71
N TYR A 284 -0.48 12.95 15.21
CA TYR A 284 0.43 13.72 14.37
C TYR A 284 1.22 12.81 13.42
N GLU A 285 1.91 11.81 13.96
CA GLU A 285 2.86 11.02 13.18
C GLU A 285 2.20 10.00 12.27
N SER A 286 1.02 9.47 12.64
CA SER A 286 0.29 8.51 11.81
C SER A 286 -0.54 9.16 10.71
N TYR A 287 -1.04 10.39 10.94
CA TYR A 287 -2.01 11.02 10.03
C TYR A 287 -1.64 12.44 9.62
N LEU A 288 -1.50 13.38 10.57
CA LEU A 288 -1.37 14.81 10.23
C LEU A 288 -0.07 15.14 9.51
N TYR A 289 1.02 14.44 9.82
CA TYR A 289 2.32 14.59 9.17
C TYR A 289 2.23 14.48 7.64
N HIS A 290 1.37 13.59 7.13
CA HIS A 290 1.22 13.35 5.70
C HIS A 290 0.53 14.49 4.94
N LEU A 291 -0.25 15.33 5.63
CA LEU A 291 -0.93 16.48 5.02
C LEU A 291 0.09 17.54 4.56
N HIS A 292 1.10 17.81 5.39
CA HIS A 292 2.11 18.84 5.13
C HIS A 292 3.38 18.32 4.45
N ARG A 293 3.63 17.00 4.46
CA ARG A 293 4.82 16.41 3.82
C ARG A 293 4.89 16.79 2.33
N LEU A 294 6.05 17.33 1.94
CA LEU A 294 6.47 17.59 0.57
C LEU A 294 7.80 16.89 0.32
N ASP A 295 7.86 16.10 -0.75
CA ASP A 295 9.11 15.48 -1.17
C ASP A 295 9.60 16.11 -2.47
N HIS A 296 10.74 16.77 -2.40
CA HIS A 296 11.34 17.50 -3.52
C HIS A 296 12.50 16.72 -4.15
N ARG A 297 12.89 15.57 -3.61
CA ARG A 297 13.95 14.72 -4.18
C ARG A 297 13.38 13.36 -4.53
N HIS A 298 13.80 12.78 -5.66
CA HIS A 298 13.38 11.43 -6.06
C HIS A 298 11.85 11.23 -6.12
N ASN A 299 11.10 12.29 -6.40
CA ASN A 299 9.65 12.27 -6.51
C ASN A 299 9.24 12.20 -7.99
N PHE A 300 8.51 11.15 -8.36
CA PHE A 300 8.00 10.89 -9.70
C PHE A 300 6.54 11.36 -9.87
N SER A 301 6.07 12.25 -9.00
CA SER A 301 4.73 12.82 -9.13
C SER A 301 4.67 13.82 -10.28
N PRO A 302 3.48 14.02 -10.89
CA PRO A 302 3.28 15.09 -11.85
C PRO A 302 3.58 16.49 -11.27
N TYR A 303 3.56 16.61 -9.93
CA TYR A 303 3.76 17.85 -9.18
C TYR A 303 5.22 18.10 -8.79
N PHE A 304 6.14 17.17 -9.08
CA PHE A 304 7.54 17.26 -8.67
C PHE A 304 8.20 18.55 -9.13
N TYR A 305 8.12 18.89 -10.41
CA TYR A 305 8.84 20.05 -10.96
C TYR A 305 8.38 21.36 -10.32
N LEU A 306 7.06 21.53 -10.14
CA LEU A 306 6.51 22.69 -9.46
C LEU A 306 6.94 22.74 -7.99
N THR A 307 6.89 21.60 -7.29
CA THR A 307 7.31 21.50 -5.87
C THR A 307 8.80 21.81 -5.72
N TYR A 308 9.63 21.36 -6.66
CA TYR A 308 11.06 21.59 -6.67
C TYR A 308 11.39 23.08 -6.85
N LEU A 309 10.75 23.76 -7.82
CA LEU A 309 10.96 25.19 -8.08
C LEU A 309 10.42 26.10 -6.98
N THR A 310 9.35 25.67 -6.31
CA THR A 310 8.70 26.45 -5.23
C THR A 310 9.15 26.05 -3.84
N TYR A 311 10.12 25.13 -3.74
CA TYR A 311 10.67 24.72 -2.46
C TYR A 311 11.28 25.94 -1.77
N PRO A 312 10.87 26.25 -0.53
CA PRO A 312 11.26 27.50 0.11
C PRO A 312 12.78 27.55 0.27
N SER A 313 13.45 28.35 -0.56
CA SER A 313 14.80 28.80 -0.30
C SER A 313 14.77 29.81 0.86
N LEU A 314 15.79 29.83 1.71
CA LEU A 314 15.86 30.71 2.89
C LEU A 314 15.64 32.21 2.56
N LEU A 315 15.83 32.60 1.29
CA LEU A 315 15.67 33.96 0.76
C LEU A 315 14.23 34.30 0.31
N ALA A 316 13.36 33.31 0.06
CA ALA A 316 12.03 33.53 -0.52
C ALA A 316 10.91 33.76 0.51
N LYS A 317 11.20 33.68 1.82
CA LYS A 317 10.20 33.84 2.89
C LYS A 317 9.64 35.27 3.04
N PHE A 318 10.24 36.26 2.39
CA PHE A 318 9.95 37.68 2.63
C PHE A 318 9.11 38.37 1.54
N GLN A 319 8.59 37.65 0.54
CA GLN A 319 7.72 38.24 -0.48
C GLN A 319 6.24 37.90 -0.23
N PRO A 320 5.34 38.90 -0.09
CA PRO A 320 3.91 38.64 -0.03
C PRO A 320 3.45 38.06 -1.37
N LEU A 321 2.94 36.83 -1.33
CA LEU A 321 2.39 36.16 -2.50
C LEU A 321 0.91 36.51 -2.66
N ASN A 322 0.46 36.66 -3.91
CA ASN A 322 -0.97 36.74 -4.23
C ASN A 322 -1.72 35.51 -3.71
N VAL A 323 -2.97 35.67 -3.29
CA VAL A 323 -3.81 34.58 -2.74
C VAL A 323 -3.87 33.36 -3.68
N TRP A 324 -4.00 33.60 -4.99
CA TRP A 324 -4.01 32.54 -6.00
C TRP A 324 -2.71 31.74 -6.07
N SER A 325 -1.55 32.40 -5.94
CA SER A 325 -0.26 31.70 -5.94
C SER A 325 -0.03 30.96 -4.62
N GLN A 326 -0.59 31.45 -3.50
CA GLN A 326 -0.61 30.73 -2.23
C GLN A 326 -1.47 29.46 -2.30
N ILE A 327 -2.65 29.52 -2.93
CA ILE A 327 -3.53 28.35 -3.12
C ILE A 327 -2.85 27.33 -4.06
N LEU A 328 -2.34 27.75 -5.22
CA LEU A 328 -1.69 26.83 -6.17
C LEU A 328 -0.43 26.16 -5.60
N ARG A 329 0.28 26.84 -4.69
CA ARG A 329 1.44 26.29 -3.98
C ARG A 329 1.07 25.43 -2.77
N SER A 330 -0.20 25.42 -2.36
CA SER A 330 -0.64 24.60 -1.23
C SER A 330 -0.49 23.11 -1.55
N PRO A 331 0.09 22.31 -0.63
CA PRO A 331 0.14 20.85 -0.76
C PRO A 331 -1.24 20.22 -0.99
N LEU A 332 -2.30 20.88 -0.51
CA LEU A 332 -3.69 20.41 -0.61
C LEU A 332 -4.26 20.50 -2.03
N THR A 333 -3.71 21.35 -2.89
CA THR A 333 -4.22 21.53 -4.27
C THR A 333 -4.05 20.27 -5.11
N SER A 334 -2.96 19.53 -4.89
CA SER A 334 -2.75 18.22 -5.52
C SER A 334 -3.78 17.15 -5.10
N PHE A 335 -4.40 17.31 -3.92
CA PHE A 335 -5.39 16.38 -3.39
C PHE A 335 -6.74 16.49 -4.10
N VAL A 336 -7.07 17.66 -4.67
CA VAL A 336 -8.36 17.90 -5.34
C VAL A 336 -8.55 16.99 -6.56
N PRO A 337 -7.68 16.99 -7.58
CA PRO A 337 -7.83 16.08 -8.73
C PRO A 337 -7.66 14.61 -8.31
N GLN A 338 -6.77 14.32 -7.36
CA GLN A 338 -6.54 12.96 -6.86
C GLN A 338 -7.80 12.38 -6.22
N MET A 339 -8.38 13.07 -5.24
CA MET A 339 -9.54 12.60 -4.48
C MET A 339 -10.83 12.76 -5.27
N GLY A 340 -11.00 13.86 -6.01
CA GLY A 340 -12.18 14.08 -6.86
C GLY A 340 -12.35 12.97 -7.89
N LEU A 341 -11.27 12.60 -8.60
CA LEU A 341 -11.33 11.50 -9.57
C LEU A 341 -11.45 10.14 -8.89
N ALA A 342 -10.72 9.87 -7.81
CA ALA A 342 -10.79 8.58 -7.12
C ALA A 342 -12.19 8.31 -6.54
N LEU A 343 -12.82 9.29 -5.89
CA LEU A 343 -14.17 9.12 -5.34
C LEU A 343 -15.24 9.13 -6.45
N GLY A 344 -15.10 10.02 -7.44
CA GLY A 344 -16.04 10.12 -8.57
C GLY A 344 -16.11 8.83 -9.38
N LEU A 345 -14.95 8.26 -9.76
CA LEU A 345 -14.91 6.97 -10.48
C LEU A 345 -15.34 5.80 -9.59
N GLY A 346 -15.13 5.90 -8.28
CA GLY A 346 -15.68 4.97 -7.29
C GLY A 346 -17.21 4.88 -7.36
N LEU A 347 -17.90 6.01 -7.35
CA LEU A 347 -19.36 6.06 -7.49
C LEU A 347 -19.87 5.71 -8.89
N LEU A 348 -19.07 6.02 -9.92
CA LEU A 348 -19.44 5.76 -11.30
C LEU A 348 -19.44 4.25 -11.60
N PHE A 349 -18.35 3.55 -11.24
CA PHE A 349 -18.18 2.12 -11.55
C PHE A 349 -18.69 1.19 -10.44
N GLY A 350 -18.68 1.63 -9.18
CA GLY A 350 -19.15 0.84 -8.05
C GLY A 350 -20.67 0.76 -8.00
N ARG A 351 -21.29 0.06 -8.95
CA ARG A 351 -22.76 -0.06 -9.06
C ARG A 351 -23.28 -1.44 -8.76
N ARG A 352 -22.56 -2.44 -9.25
CA ARG A 352 -22.82 -3.84 -8.96
C ARG A 352 -21.61 -4.42 -8.25
N LYS A 353 -21.83 -5.47 -7.45
CA LYS A 353 -20.75 -6.10 -6.69
C LYS A 353 -19.68 -6.68 -7.61
N GLU A 354 -20.06 -7.16 -8.79
CA GLU A 354 -19.15 -7.75 -9.78
C GLU A 354 -18.17 -6.70 -10.35
N ASP A 355 -18.57 -5.42 -10.38
CA ASP A 355 -17.77 -4.32 -10.91
C ASP A 355 -16.78 -3.76 -9.86
N LEU A 356 -16.83 -4.20 -8.60
CA LEU A 356 -16.00 -3.68 -7.51
C LEU A 356 -14.51 -3.89 -7.76
N VAL A 357 -14.11 -5.05 -8.28
CA VAL A 357 -12.70 -5.35 -8.57
C VAL A 357 -12.12 -4.34 -9.56
N PHE A 358 -12.87 -4.07 -10.64
CA PHE A 358 -12.49 -3.07 -11.64
C PHE A 358 -12.52 -1.65 -11.07
N THR A 359 -13.55 -1.33 -10.29
CA THR A 359 -13.68 -0.03 -9.62
C THR A 359 -12.45 0.27 -8.76
N TRP A 360 -12.08 -0.65 -7.88
CA TRP A 360 -10.93 -0.48 -6.98
C TRP A 360 -9.61 -0.38 -7.74
N PHE A 361 -9.46 -1.15 -8.82
CA PHE A 361 -8.30 -1.02 -9.72
C PHE A 361 -8.19 0.40 -10.27
N VAL A 362 -9.27 0.93 -10.87
CA VAL A 362 -9.31 2.30 -11.42
C VAL A 362 -9.05 3.35 -10.35
N GLN A 363 -9.69 3.21 -9.17
CA GLN A 363 -9.49 4.12 -8.04
C GLN A 363 -8.02 4.14 -7.60
N THR A 364 -7.38 2.96 -7.49
CA THR A 364 -5.97 2.85 -7.10
C THR A 364 -5.06 3.48 -8.15
N CYS A 365 -5.28 3.20 -9.44
CA CYS A 365 -4.51 3.79 -10.52
C CYS A 365 -4.58 5.32 -10.51
N VAL A 366 -5.78 5.88 -10.40
CA VAL A 366 -5.98 7.33 -10.34
C VAL A 366 -5.35 7.93 -9.08
N PHE A 367 -5.57 7.30 -7.93
CA PHE A 367 -4.99 7.74 -6.67
C PHE A 367 -3.46 7.79 -6.74
N VAL A 368 -2.81 6.82 -7.38
CA VAL A 368 -1.35 6.77 -7.56
C VAL A 368 -0.86 7.76 -8.61
N ILE A 369 -1.54 7.87 -9.76
CA ILE A 369 -1.13 8.76 -10.86
C ILE A 369 -1.09 10.23 -10.39
N PHE A 370 -2.12 10.65 -9.66
CA PHE A 370 -2.26 12.01 -9.15
C PHE A 370 -1.73 12.19 -7.72
N ASN A 371 -0.99 11.22 -7.18
CA ASN A 371 -0.39 11.40 -5.86
C ASN A 371 0.73 12.46 -5.90
N LYS A 372 0.74 13.36 -4.91
CA LYS A 372 1.79 14.38 -4.73
C LYS A 372 3.19 13.83 -4.48
N VAL A 373 3.29 12.65 -3.88
CA VAL A 373 4.56 11.96 -3.60
C VAL A 373 4.48 10.56 -4.23
N CYS A 374 5.33 10.32 -5.23
CA CYS A 374 5.50 9.01 -5.85
C CYS A 374 6.99 8.62 -5.77
N THR A 375 7.32 7.57 -5.05
CA THR A 375 8.68 7.02 -5.00
C THR A 375 8.86 5.91 -6.03
N SER A 376 10.11 5.51 -6.34
CA SER A 376 10.43 4.50 -7.36
C SER A 376 9.74 3.15 -7.14
N GLN A 377 9.46 2.76 -5.89
CA GLN A 377 8.69 1.56 -5.53
C GLN A 377 7.24 1.58 -6.09
N VAL A 378 6.69 2.77 -6.33
CA VAL A 378 5.36 2.99 -6.92
C VAL A 378 5.45 3.22 -8.44
N SER A 379 6.62 3.62 -8.95
CA SER A 379 6.86 4.00 -10.34
C SER A 379 6.88 2.83 -11.32
N ASP A 380 7.07 1.59 -10.85
CA ASP A 380 6.99 0.40 -11.73
C ASP A 380 5.61 0.24 -12.38
N LEU A 381 4.54 0.81 -11.79
CA LEU A 381 3.21 0.87 -12.40
C LEU A 381 3.09 1.98 -13.47
N LYS A 382 3.91 3.04 -13.40
CA LYS A 382 3.90 4.15 -14.36
C LYS A 382 4.67 3.82 -15.64
N HIS A 383 5.71 2.99 -15.57
CA HIS A 383 6.50 2.62 -16.75
C HIS A 383 5.79 1.66 -17.71
N VAL A 384 4.73 0.99 -17.27
CA VAL A 384 3.86 0.17 -18.15
C VAL A 384 3.12 1.02 -19.19
N ARG A 385 2.96 2.34 -18.94
CA ARG A 385 2.13 3.21 -19.80
C ARG A 385 2.89 3.92 -20.94
N THR A 386 4.23 3.95 -20.92
CA THR A 386 5.02 4.64 -21.96
C THR A 386 5.40 3.78 -23.16
N SER A 387 5.10 2.47 -23.15
CA SER A 387 5.25 1.59 -24.33
C SER A 387 3.93 1.27 -25.04
N SER A 388 2.81 1.88 -24.64
CA SER A 388 1.49 1.65 -25.25
C SER A 388 1.00 2.90 -26.01
N SER A 389 1.73 3.27 -27.07
CA SER A 389 1.22 4.17 -28.10
C SER A 389 0.74 3.33 -29.29
N LEU A 390 -0.51 3.56 -29.70
CA LEU A 390 -1.31 2.84 -30.71
C LEU A 390 -1.89 1.48 -30.29
N VAL A 391 -3.13 1.47 -29.78
CA VAL A 391 -4.12 0.47 -30.18
C VAL A 391 -5.49 1.13 -30.31
N THR A 392 -5.87 1.37 -31.56
CA THR A 392 -7.22 1.59 -32.05
C THR A 392 -8.10 0.35 -31.81
N LEU A 393 -9.41 0.60 -31.66
CA LEU A 393 -10.49 -0.38 -31.62
C LEU A 393 -10.33 -1.51 -32.65
N ASN A 394 -10.24 -2.76 -32.19
CA ASN A 394 -11.13 -3.87 -32.57
C ASN A 394 -10.57 -5.21 -32.07
N GLY A 395 -11.46 -6.03 -31.48
CA GLY A 395 -11.43 -7.49 -31.53
C GLY A 395 -10.24 -8.23 -30.91
N SER A 396 -10.54 -9.04 -29.89
CA SER A 396 -9.75 -10.21 -29.45
C SER A 396 -8.46 -9.90 -28.68
N CYS A 397 -8.56 -9.73 -27.36
CA CYS A 397 -7.38 -9.61 -26.51
C CYS A 397 -7.04 -10.95 -25.85
N SER A 398 -6.07 -11.62 -26.48
CA SER A 398 -5.35 -12.78 -25.98
C SER A 398 -4.12 -12.28 -25.21
N THR A 399 -3.80 -12.95 -24.09
CA THR A 399 -2.43 -13.13 -23.58
C THR A 399 -1.63 -11.87 -23.22
N PHE A 400 -1.59 -11.51 -21.92
CA PHE A 400 -0.52 -10.65 -21.39
C PHE A 400 0.60 -11.53 -20.81
N CYS A 401 1.70 -11.60 -21.55
CA CYS A 401 2.96 -12.24 -21.20
C CYS A 401 3.77 -11.31 -20.29
N GLY A 402 4.38 -11.85 -19.23
CA GLY A 402 5.31 -11.11 -18.37
C GLY A 402 6.68 -10.92 -19.03
N ILE A 403 7.44 -9.92 -18.59
CA ILE A 403 8.88 -9.83 -18.89
C ILE A 403 9.67 -9.39 -17.66
N SER A 404 10.72 -10.18 -17.42
CA SER A 404 11.85 -9.99 -16.53
C SER A 404 12.94 -9.14 -17.21
N CYS A 405 13.78 -8.47 -16.43
CA CYS A 405 15.04 -7.81 -16.83
C CYS A 405 14.98 -6.62 -17.81
N CYS A 406 15.23 -5.42 -17.27
CA CYS A 406 16.00 -4.39 -17.99
C CYS A 406 16.69 -3.43 -17.01
N TYR A 407 17.82 -3.87 -16.43
CA TYR A 407 18.79 -2.99 -15.76
C TYR A 407 20.12 -3.08 -16.51
N ARG A 408 20.16 -2.51 -17.71
CA ARG A 408 21.41 -2.09 -18.36
C ARG A 408 21.09 -1.17 -19.52
N SER A 409 21.85 -0.07 -19.60
CA SER A 409 21.91 0.92 -20.69
C SER A 409 21.13 2.22 -20.45
N CYS A 410 21.62 3.04 -19.54
CA CYS A 410 21.53 4.50 -19.65
C CYS A 410 22.75 5.15 -18.99
N PHE A 411 23.94 4.91 -19.55
CA PHE A 411 25.08 5.83 -19.54
C PHE A 411 26.10 5.37 -20.61
N PRO A 412 25.94 5.77 -21.89
CA PRO A 412 27.08 5.99 -22.75
C PRO A 412 27.42 7.47 -22.73
N ASN A 413 28.72 7.78 -22.65
CA ASN A 413 29.34 9.12 -22.71
C ASN A 413 29.44 9.91 -21.40
N CYS A 414 30.33 9.44 -20.52
CA CYS A 414 31.22 10.34 -19.80
C CYS A 414 32.65 9.78 -19.89
N ARG A 415 33.31 10.00 -21.04
CA ARG A 415 34.77 9.98 -21.14
C ARG A 415 35.25 11.33 -21.65
N SER A 416 36.22 11.87 -20.92
CA SER A 416 37.24 12.84 -21.33
C SER A 416 36.80 14.20 -21.85
N ARG A 417 36.86 15.21 -20.97
CA ARG A 417 37.67 16.42 -21.22
C ARG A 417 38.40 16.85 -19.95
N VAL A 418 39.71 16.72 -20.01
CA VAL A 418 40.70 17.29 -19.08
C VAL A 418 40.99 18.72 -19.52
N GLY A 419 41.19 19.62 -18.53
CA GLY A 419 41.64 21.02 -18.68
C GLY A 419 40.52 22.00 -18.33
N SER A 420 40.61 22.91 -17.36
CA SER A 420 41.70 23.43 -16.52
C SER A 420 41.05 24.20 -15.33
N PRO A 421 41.80 24.64 -14.29
CA PRO A 421 41.29 24.86 -12.95
C PRO A 421 40.88 26.31 -12.70
N ARG A 422 39.75 26.53 -12.02
CA ARG A 422 39.47 27.74 -11.22
C ARG A 422 38.29 27.46 -10.29
N TYR A 423 38.41 27.95 -9.05
CA TYR A 423 37.51 27.77 -7.90
C TYR A 423 37.72 26.51 -7.07
N MET A 424 38.93 26.45 -6.49
CA MET A 424 39.22 25.78 -5.23
C MET A 424 39.14 26.85 -4.13
N SER A 425 38.04 26.90 -3.38
CA SER A 425 37.99 27.41 -2.00
C SER A 425 36.61 27.16 -1.37
N ALA A 426 36.60 26.86 -0.07
CA ALA A 426 35.45 26.65 0.81
C ALA A 426 34.78 25.25 0.81
N PHE A 427 35.57 24.21 1.10
CA PHE A 427 35.10 23.08 1.92
C PHE A 427 36.21 22.72 2.91
N GLY A 428 36.09 23.21 4.14
CA GLY A 428 37.00 22.91 5.25
C GLY A 428 36.31 23.25 6.57
N SER A 429 36.29 22.28 7.50
CA SER A 429 35.62 22.28 8.81
C SER A 429 34.09 22.25 8.73
N GLU A 430 33.33 21.37 9.36
CA GLU A 430 33.50 20.68 10.65
C GLU A 430 33.04 19.23 10.54
N ARG A 431 33.97 18.30 10.76
CA ARG A 431 33.66 16.89 11.04
C ARG A 431 34.73 16.37 11.99
N ARG A 432 34.42 16.40 13.29
CA ARG A 432 34.95 15.56 14.39
C ARG A 432 34.87 16.36 15.69
N LEU A 433 34.13 15.86 16.67
CA LEU A 433 34.52 15.85 18.08
C LEU A 433 33.54 14.92 18.84
N CYS A 434 33.89 13.65 18.92
CA CYS A 434 33.52 12.76 20.03
C CYS A 434 34.53 11.62 20.11
N GLY A 435 35.24 11.57 21.25
CA GLY A 435 35.80 10.36 21.85
C GLY A 435 37.26 10.05 21.56
N SER A 436 38.14 10.28 22.55
CA SER A 436 39.01 9.23 23.09
C SER A 436 39.76 9.74 24.33
N ALA A 437 39.28 9.34 25.50
CA ALA A 437 40.06 9.32 26.73
C ALA A 437 40.99 8.09 26.73
N LYS A 438 42.27 8.27 27.10
CA LYS A 438 43.18 7.27 27.67
C LYS A 438 44.47 7.97 28.17
N PRO A 439 45.31 7.36 29.03
CA PRO A 439 45.53 7.83 30.41
C PRO A 439 46.97 8.30 30.71
N THR A 440 47.15 8.82 31.94
CA THR A 440 48.38 8.89 32.78
C THR A 440 49.65 9.51 32.20
N ASN A 441 50.05 10.65 32.77
CA ASN A 441 51.08 10.73 33.82
C ASN A 441 50.91 12.00 34.64
#